data_AF-A0A1Y1UBB7-F1
#
_entry.id   AF-A0A1Y1UBB7-F1
#
_cell.length_a   1.000
_cell.length_b   1.000
_cell.length_c   1.000
_cell.angle_alpha   90.00
_cell.angle_beta   90.00
_cell.angle_gamma   90.00
#
_symmetry.space_group_name_H-M   'P 1'
#
loop_
_entity.id
_entity.type
_entity.pdbx_description
1 polymer ?
#
loop_
_entity_poly.entity_id
_entity_poly.type
_entity_poly.pdbx_seq_one_letter_code
_entity_poly.pdbx_strand_id
1 'polypeptide(L)'
;MSFSPSAGQRSMDQAIQKYNGKPDILTGEYSNLTIVLKKTSERGNLGHLFITTVDPQGHYVSLLVHPPPEHESREVRIQFDPPLKSPWEVKAIFEQWEAEAKRNFKIPDNLPINYYSPPPLFPMTVPVIIGLSALIFADMGRGHYAEMFRAWIVRVFGKYMIRGAEIFAAFMHLLSEPVWMLVLLRRHQTPWSEGWKWVLTVMLLGAAGVSEFNDCVEYERLSYIYSQTEVGPLPPRLERKASPKVKRD
;
A
#
# COMPACT_ATOMS: atom_id res chain seq x y z
N MET A 1 -36.72 2.20 -4.89
CA MET A 1 -35.96 2.47 -6.13
C MET A 1 -34.59 3.01 -5.73
N SER A 2 -33.49 2.29 -6.00
CA SER A 2 -32.14 2.80 -5.77
C SER A 2 -31.67 3.56 -7.00
N PHE A 3 -31.36 4.85 -6.87
CA PHE A 3 -30.74 5.62 -7.93
C PHE A 3 -29.27 5.20 -8.08
N SER A 4 -28.87 4.79 -9.30
CA SER A 4 -27.47 4.53 -9.59
C SER A 4 -26.66 5.84 -9.53
N PRO A 5 -25.49 5.85 -8.88
CA PRO A 5 -24.67 7.06 -8.75
C PRO A 5 -24.19 7.58 -10.12
N SER A 6 -24.07 8.90 -10.23
CA SER A 6 -23.57 9.58 -11.43
C SER A 6 -22.11 9.19 -11.74
N ALA A 7 -21.65 9.42 -12.97
CA ALA A 7 -20.24 9.16 -13.33
C ALA A 7 -19.26 9.98 -12.48
N GLY A 8 -19.59 11.24 -12.19
CA GLY A 8 -18.79 12.10 -11.30
C GLY A 8 -18.75 11.58 -9.87
N GLN A 9 -19.89 11.12 -9.34
CA GLN A 9 -19.95 10.52 -8.00
C GLN A 9 -19.08 9.26 -7.93
N ARG A 10 -19.15 8.38 -8.93
CA ARG A 10 -18.30 7.17 -8.97
C ARG A 10 -16.81 7.51 -9.02
N SER A 11 -16.41 8.56 -9.74
CA SER A 11 -15.01 9.00 -9.76
C SER A 11 -14.57 9.57 -8.42
N MET A 12 -15.46 10.29 -7.72
CA MET A 12 -15.18 10.79 -6.38
C MET A 12 -15.07 9.63 -5.38
N ASP A 13 -16.00 8.67 -5.42
CA ASP A 13 -15.97 7.47 -4.58
C ASP A 13 -14.71 6.65 -4.84
N GLN A 14 -14.28 6.52 -6.11
CA GLN A 14 -13.00 5.89 -6.46
C GLN A 14 -11.80 6.66 -5.94
N ALA A 15 -11.85 8.00 -5.94
CA ALA A 15 -10.80 8.80 -5.31
C ALA A 15 -10.79 8.55 -3.80
N ILE A 16 -11.94 8.66 -3.11
CA ILE A 16 -12.07 8.39 -1.68
C ILE A 16 -11.58 6.98 -1.36
N GLN A 17 -12.01 5.96 -2.08
CA GLN A 17 -11.55 4.58 -1.91
C GLN A 17 -10.07 4.41 -2.22
N LYS A 18 -9.53 5.11 -3.22
CA LYS A 18 -8.09 5.10 -3.50
C LYS A 18 -7.32 5.69 -2.32
N TYR A 19 -7.78 6.79 -1.73
CA TYR A 19 -7.10 7.39 -0.57
C TYR A 19 -7.35 6.58 0.71
N ASN A 20 -8.54 6.01 0.91
CA ASN A 20 -8.94 5.19 2.06
C ASN A 20 -8.38 3.75 2.04
N GLY A 21 -8.30 3.11 0.87
CA GLY A 21 -7.87 1.71 0.68
C GLY A 21 -6.36 1.52 0.72
N LYS A 22 -5.69 2.47 1.34
CA LYS A 22 -4.28 2.71 1.29
C LYS A 22 -3.95 3.03 2.74
N PRO A 23 -4.09 2.14 3.73
CA PRO A 23 -4.04 2.52 5.15
C PRO A 23 -2.76 3.31 5.54
N ASP A 24 -1.66 3.04 4.84
CA ASP A 24 -0.37 3.77 4.94
C ASP A 24 -0.24 4.93 3.93
N ILE A 25 -1.31 5.31 3.23
CA ILE A 25 -1.53 6.48 2.34
C ILE A 25 -2.95 7.10 2.57
N LEU A 26 -3.69 6.63 3.58
CA LEU A 26 -4.56 7.37 4.49
C LEU A 26 -3.70 8.16 5.45
N THR A 27 -2.42 7.79 5.51
CA THR A 27 -1.31 8.74 5.57
C THR A 27 -1.10 9.60 4.30
N GLY A 28 -2.19 9.79 3.57
CA GLY A 28 -2.74 11.11 3.35
C GLY A 28 -2.66 11.97 4.61
N GLU A 29 -2.41 11.48 5.82
CA GLU A 29 -1.59 12.08 6.90
C GLU A 29 -0.32 12.83 6.47
N TYR A 30 0.11 12.91 5.21
CA TYR A 30 0.93 14.06 4.82
C TYR A 30 0.04 15.23 4.48
N SER A 31 -0.96 15.05 3.62
CA SER A 31 -1.86 16.12 3.22
C SER A 31 -2.89 16.42 4.31
N ASN A 32 -3.76 15.49 4.68
CA ASN A 32 -4.75 15.54 5.76
C ASN A 32 -4.15 15.72 7.16
N LEU A 33 -3.04 15.10 7.60
CA LEU A 33 -2.49 15.42 8.93
C LEU A 33 -1.91 16.82 8.89
N THR A 34 -1.15 17.19 7.84
CA THR A 34 -0.67 18.57 7.71
C THR A 34 -1.82 19.55 7.60
N ILE A 35 -2.89 19.21 6.88
CA ILE A 35 -4.05 20.05 6.70
C ILE A 35 -4.87 20.09 7.98
N VAL A 36 -4.99 19.02 8.74
CA VAL A 36 -5.59 19.04 10.07
C VAL A 36 -4.71 19.90 10.96
N LEU A 37 -3.41 19.62 11.09
CA LEU A 37 -2.47 20.42 11.87
C LEU A 37 -2.39 21.91 11.44
N LYS A 38 -2.58 22.24 10.15
CA LYS A 38 -2.44 23.58 9.56
C LYS A 38 -3.76 24.34 9.44
N LYS A 39 -4.83 23.68 9.01
CA LYS A 39 -6.16 24.25 8.80
C LYS A 39 -7.09 24.04 9.99
N THR A 40 -6.73 23.21 10.96
CA THR A 40 -7.48 23.04 12.20
C THR A 40 -6.58 23.23 13.42
N SER A 41 -7.19 23.47 14.56
CA SER A 41 -6.51 23.64 15.84
C SER A 41 -6.19 22.30 16.53
N GLU A 42 -6.44 21.17 15.86
CA GLU A 42 -6.21 19.86 16.45
C GLU A 42 -4.70 19.61 16.62
N ARG A 43 -4.34 19.07 17.78
CA ARG A 43 -2.97 18.74 18.19
C ARG A 43 -2.97 17.38 18.88
N GLY A 44 -1.85 16.66 18.83
CA GLY A 44 -1.66 15.37 19.49
C GLY A 44 -1.43 14.20 18.53
N ASN A 45 -1.47 12.99 19.10
CA ASN A 45 -1.33 11.71 18.40
C ASN A 45 -2.59 11.41 17.60
N LEU A 46 -2.75 12.09 16.47
CA LEU A 46 -3.76 11.76 15.48
C LEU A 46 -3.32 10.43 14.86
N GLY A 47 -4.00 9.35 15.23
CA GLY A 47 -3.84 8.06 14.60
C GLY A 47 -4.54 8.02 13.26
N HIS A 48 -5.16 6.88 12.93
CA HIS A 48 -5.73 6.67 11.61
C HIS A 48 -6.77 7.73 11.21
N LEU A 49 -6.52 8.38 10.08
CA LEU A 49 -7.44 9.30 9.40
C LEU A 49 -8.27 8.55 8.36
N PHE A 50 -9.59 8.73 8.36
CA PHE A 50 -10.46 8.20 7.31
C PHE A 50 -11.31 9.30 6.71
N ILE A 51 -11.31 9.46 5.39
CA ILE A 51 -12.25 10.35 4.73
C ILE A 51 -13.62 9.68 4.75
N THR A 52 -14.58 10.21 5.51
CA THR A 52 -15.91 9.62 5.65
C THR A 52 -16.85 10.11 4.56
N THR A 53 -16.91 11.43 4.39
CA THR A 53 -17.81 12.09 3.43
C THR A 53 -17.14 13.27 2.77
N VAL A 54 -17.48 13.51 1.50
CA VAL A 54 -17.00 14.65 0.71
C VAL A 54 -18.22 15.39 0.18
N ASP A 55 -18.26 16.70 0.40
CA ASP A 55 -19.28 17.62 -0.11
C ASP A 55 -18.61 18.78 -0.88
N PRO A 56 -19.37 19.61 -1.60
CA PRO A 56 -18.77 20.69 -2.40
C PRO A 56 -17.97 21.72 -1.58
N GLN A 57 -18.20 21.84 -0.28
CA GLN A 57 -17.56 22.82 0.59
C GLN A 57 -16.34 22.23 1.34
N GLY A 58 -16.24 20.91 1.45
CA GLY A 58 -15.16 20.27 2.17
C GLY A 58 -15.30 18.75 2.26
N HIS A 59 -14.43 18.13 3.03
CA HIS A 59 -14.53 16.73 3.39
C HIS A 59 -14.43 16.54 4.89
N TYR A 60 -15.14 15.53 5.39
CA TYR A 60 -15.08 15.11 6.77
C TYR A 60 -14.06 14.00 6.89
N VAL A 61 -13.15 14.18 7.85
CA VAL A 61 -12.13 13.21 8.20
C VAL A 61 -12.41 12.74 9.61
N SER A 62 -12.57 11.43 9.77
CA SER A 62 -12.62 10.79 11.07
C SER A 62 -11.20 10.57 11.57
N LEU A 63 -10.85 11.25 12.66
CA LEU A 63 -9.61 11.10 13.41
C LEU A 63 -9.79 9.98 14.44
N LEU A 64 -8.97 8.94 14.40
CA LEU A 64 -8.81 8.03 15.55
C LEU A 64 -7.62 8.50 16.37
N VAL A 65 -7.83 9.01 17.58
CA VAL A 65 -6.73 9.49 18.44
C VAL A 65 -5.98 8.29 19.06
N HIS A 66 -4.65 8.35 19.11
CA HIS A 66 -3.77 7.41 19.79
C HIS A 66 -3.12 8.05 21.04
N PRO A 67 -2.59 7.27 22.02
CA PRO A 67 -2.59 5.82 22.10
C PRO A 67 -3.92 5.25 22.66
N PRO A 68 -4.20 3.95 22.45
CA PRO A 68 -5.30 3.25 23.13
C PRO A 68 -5.18 3.46 24.66
N PRO A 69 -6.28 3.71 25.40
CA PRO A 69 -7.55 2.99 25.32
C PRO A 69 -8.77 3.80 24.84
N GLU A 70 -8.62 5.09 24.57
CA GLU A 70 -9.74 5.95 24.18
C GLU A 70 -9.90 5.92 22.65
N HIS A 71 -10.76 5.03 22.16
CA HIS A 71 -11.22 5.00 20.77
C HIS A 71 -12.17 6.18 20.47
N GLU A 72 -11.80 7.40 20.88
CA GLU A 72 -12.55 8.60 20.53
C GLU A 72 -12.31 8.90 19.06
N SER A 73 -13.31 8.56 18.25
CA SER A 73 -13.40 8.98 16.87
C SER A 73 -13.89 10.43 16.83
N ARG A 74 -13.06 11.36 16.35
CA ARG A 74 -13.42 12.76 16.17
C ARG A 74 -13.58 13.08 14.70
N GLU A 75 -14.76 13.52 14.29
CA GLU A 75 -14.95 14.00 12.91
C GLU A 75 -14.55 15.46 12.80
N VAL A 76 -13.62 15.73 11.89
CA VAL A 76 -13.13 17.07 11.61
C VAL A 76 -13.39 17.41 10.15
N ARG A 77 -14.02 18.56 9.93
CA ARG A 77 -14.32 19.06 8.59
C ARG A 77 -13.16 19.91 8.09
N ILE A 78 -12.64 19.54 6.92
CA ILE A 78 -11.60 20.27 6.21
C ILE A 78 -12.24 20.96 5.02
N GLN A 79 -12.17 22.28 4.98
CA GLN A 79 -12.79 23.07 3.91
C GLN A 79 -11.92 23.08 2.64
N PHE A 80 -12.59 22.88 1.49
CA PHE A 80 -12.01 23.19 0.18
C PHE A 80 -12.01 24.69 -0.02
N ASP A 81 -10.86 25.22 -0.44
CA ASP A 81 -10.72 26.64 -0.78
C ASP A 81 -9.95 26.74 -2.10
N PRO A 82 -10.64 27.05 -3.23
CA PRO A 82 -12.08 27.34 -3.33
C PRO A 82 -12.96 26.07 -3.17
N PRO A 83 -14.28 26.23 -2.92
CA PRO A 83 -15.24 25.11 -2.96
C PRO A 83 -15.20 24.36 -4.31
N LEU A 84 -15.47 23.05 -4.26
CA LEU A 84 -15.55 22.20 -5.45
C LEU A 84 -16.68 22.68 -6.35
N LYS A 85 -16.36 22.88 -7.63
CA LYS A 85 -17.35 23.11 -8.70
C LYS A 85 -17.87 21.79 -9.24
N SER A 86 -17.09 20.71 -9.12
CA SER A 86 -17.43 19.40 -9.65
C SER A 86 -16.77 18.25 -8.88
N PRO A 87 -17.42 17.07 -8.74
CA PRO A 87 -16.82 15.88 -8.14
C PRO A 87 -15.50 15.43 -8.79
N TRP A 88 -15.26 15.79 -10.06
CA TRP A 88 -14.03 15.46 -10.78
C TRP A 88 -12.80 16.21 -10.26
N GLU A 89 -12.98 17.35 -9.57
CA GLU A 89 -11.87 18.18 -9.07
C GLU A 89 -11.23 17.59 -7.81
N VAL A 90 -11.93 16.70 -7.09
CA VAL A 90 -11.46 16.11 -5.81
C VAL A 90 -10.09 15.46 -5.95
N LYS A 91 -9.87 14.71 -7.04
CA LYS A 91 -8.59 14.04 -7.29
C LYS A 91 -7.45 15.06 -7.43
N ALA A 92 -7.66 16.11 -8.22
CA ALA A 92 -6.62 17.12 -8.47
C ALA A 92 -6.29 17.89 -7.19
N ILE A 93 -7.29 18.21 -6.37
CA ILE A 93 -7.09 18.87 -5.07
C ILE A 93 -6.28 17.98 -4.13
N PHE A 94 -6.63 16.69 -4.02
CA PHE A 94 -5.88 15.77 -3.16
C PHE A 94 -4.42 15.59 -3.63
N GLU A 95 -4.17 15.54 -4.94
CA GLU A 95 -2.81 15.52 -5.52
C GLU A 95 -2.04 16.82 -5.23
N GLN A 96 -2.70 17.98 -5.32
CA GLN A 96 -2.10 19.27 -4.96
C GLN A 96 -1.70 19.33 -3.48
N TRP A 97 -2.57 18.85 -2.60
CA TRP A 97 -2.29 18.82 -1.17
C TRP A 97 -1.15 17.87 -0.80
N GLU A 98 -1.06 16.71 -1.46
CA GLU A 98 0.08 15.80 -1.32
C GLU A 98 1.39 16.50 -1.71
N ALA A 99 1.40 17.22 -2.83
CA ALA A 99 2.57 17.97 -3.28
C ALA A 99 2.93 19.11 -2.30
N GLU A 100 1.94 19.80 -1.73
CA GLU A 100 2.18 20.83 -0.71
C GLU A 100 2.78 20.24 0.57
N ALA A 101 2.26 19.11 1.05
CA ALA A 101 2.79 18.43 2.22
C ALA A 101 4.24 17.99 2.03
N LYS A 102 4.56 17.37 0.88
CA LYS A 102 5.94 16.99 0.52
C LYS A 102 6.90 18.17 0.58
N ARG A 103 6.48 19.34 0.07
CA ARG A 103 7.29 20.57 0.12
C ARG A 103 7.47 21.09 1.54
N ASN A 104 6.41 21.12 2.34
CA ASN A 104 6.44 21.69 3.69
C ASN A 104 7.32 20.87 4.64
N PHE A 105 7.24 19.54 4.57
CA PHE A 105 8.02 18.63 5.42
C PHE A 105 9.36 18.23 4.80
N LYS A 106 9.68 18.76 3.61
CA LYS A 106 10.91 18.48 2.86
C LYS A 106 11.18 16.97 2.72
N ILE A 107 10.12 16.19 2.46
CA ILE A 107 10.22 14.74 2.34
C ILE A 107 11.14 14.43 1.15
N PRO A 108 12.24 13.67 1.35
CA PRO A 108 13.06 13.20 0.23
C PRO A 108 12.22 12.34 -0.72
N ASP A 109 12.39 12.53 -2.02
CA ASP A 109 11.68 11.74 -3.03
C ASP A 109 11.91 10.23 -2.85
N ASN A 110 13.13 9.87 -2.43
CA ASN A 110 13.56 8.51 -2.21
C ASN A 110 14.18 8.37 -0.82
N LEU A 111 13.43 7.79 0.12
CA LEU A 111 13.96 7.40 1.42
C LEU A 111 14.65 6.04 1.34
N PRO A 112 15.74 5.84 2.11
CA PRO A 112 16.47 4.60 2.11
C PRO A 112 15.67 3.49 2.81
N ILE A 113 15.54 2.32 2.17
CA ILE A 113 15.00 1.12 2.80
C ILE A 113 16.16 0.21 3.22
N ASN A 114 16.40 0.09 4.54
CA ASN A 114 17.55 -0.63 5.10
C ASN A 114 17.19 -1.93 5.83
N TYR A 115 15.97 -2.45 5.61
CA TYR A 115 15.48 -3.71 6.17
C TYR A 115 14.68 -4.49 5.13
N TYR A 116 14.44 -5.75 5.46
CA TYR A 116 13.54 -6.65 4.74
C TYR A 116 12.33 -6.95 5.60
N SER A 117 11.13 -6.77 5.03
CA SER A 117 9.86 -7.17 5.62
C SER A 117 9.23 -8.24 4.72
N PRO A 118 8.87 -9.42 5.25
CA PRO A 118 8.15 -10.42 4.46
C PRO A 118 6.72 -9.94 4.16
N PRO A 119 6.18 -10.23 2.97
CA PRO A 119 4.83 -9.80 2.63
C PRO A 119 3.79 -10.48 3.53
N PRO A 120 2.72 -9.78 3.93
CA PRO A 120 1.64 -10.37 4.72
C PRO A 120 0.97 -11.49 3.92
N LEU A 121 0.40 -12.48 4.64
CA LEU A 121 -0.27 -13.62 4.02
C LEU A 121 -1.43 -13.19 3.12
N PHE A 122 -2.12 -12.12 3.49
CA PHE A 122 -3.26 -11.57 2.76
C PHE A 122 -3.04 -10.08 2.46
N PRO A 123 -3.64 -9.56 1.37
CA PRO A 123 -4.50 -10.29 0.43
C PRO A 123 -3.74 -10.97 -0.72
N MET A 124 -2.44 -10.73 -0.90
CA MET A 124 -1.74 -11.14 -2.14
C MET A 124 -0.97 -12.46 -2.04
N THR A 125 -0.27 -12.71 -0.94
CA THR A 125 0.66 -13.86 -0.81
C THR A 125 -0.04 -15.21 -0.95
N VAL A 126 -1.12 -15.44 -0.19
CA VAL A 126 -1.86 -16.71 -0.23
C VAL A 126 -2.49 -16.97 -1.61
N PRO A 127 -3.19 -16.03 -2.26
CA PRO A 127 -3.68 -16.24 -3.62
C PRO A 127 -2.60 -16.55 -4.66
N VAL A 128 -1.43 -15.88 -4.58
CA VAL A 128 -0.31 -16.18 -5.47
C VAL A 128 0.20 -17.61 -5.24
N ILE A 129 0.41 -18.03 -3.99
CA ILE A 129 0.85 -19.39 -3.67
C ILE A 129 -0.16 -20.42 -4.17
N ILE A 130 -1.45 -20.20 -3.97
CA ILE A 130 -2.51 -21.09 -4.45
C ILE A 130 -2.51 -21.14 -5.98
N GLY A 131 -2.42 -19.98 -6.64
CA GLY A 131 -2.38 -19.87 -8.10
C GLY A 131 -1.19 -20.59 -8.73
N LEU A 132 0.01 -20.38 -8.19
CA LEU A 132 1.22 -21.07 -8.64
C LEU A 132 1.16 -22.57 -8.36
N SER A 133 0.64 -22.97 -7.20
CA SER A 133 0.46 -24.39 -6.86
C SER A 133 -0.54 -25.07 -7.80
N ALA A 134 -1.64 -24.40 -8.13
CA ALA A 134 -2.62 -24.88 -9.10
C ALA A 134 -2.01 -24.99 -10.51
N LEU A 135 -1.17 -24.03 -10.92
CA LEU A 135 -0.46 -24.08 -12.20
C LEU A 135 0.53 -25.25 -12.25
N ILE A 136 1.35 -25.43 -11.22
CA ILE A 136 2.28 -26.57 -11.10
C ILE A 136 1.51 -27.89 -11.09
N PHE A 137 0.38 -27.98 -10.38
CA PHE A 137 -0.45 -29.17 -10.37
C PHE A 137 -1.09 -29.45 -11.73
N ALA A 138 -1.52 -28.42 -12.46
CA ALA A 138 -2.03 -28.58 -13.81
C ALA A 138 -0.95 -29.08 -14.77
N ASP A 139 0.23 -28.48 -14.78
CA ASP A 139 1.30 -28.83 -15.72
C ASP A 139 2.01 -30.16 -15.36
N MET A 140 2.49 -30.27 -14.13
CA MET A 140 3.36 -31.36 -13.69
C MET A 140 2.62 -32.47 -12.92
N GLY A 141 1.36 -32.25 -12.54
CA GLY A 141 0.57 -33.19 -11.77
C GLY A 141 0.32 -34.50 -12.54
N ARG A 142 0.49 -35.62 -11.84
CA ARG A 142 0.25 -36.98 -12.36
C ARG A 142 -0.96 -37.61 -11.67
N GLY A 143 -1.65 -38.50 -12.38
CA GLY A 143 -2.77 -39.28 -11.86
C GLY A 143 -4.14 -38.69 -12.17
N HIS A 144 -5.19 -39.42 -11.76
CA HIS A 144 -6.58 -39.16 -12.15
C HIS A 144 -7.05 -37.73 -11.88
N TYR A 145 -6.76 -37.18 -10.69
CA TYR A 145 -7.21 -35.84 -10.32
C TYR A 145 -6.51 -34.72 -11.11
N ALA A 146 -5.23 -34.88 -11.47
CA ALA A 146 -4.52 -33.91 -12.29
C ALA A 146 -5.05 -33.88 -13.74
N GLU A 147 -5.35 -35.07 -14.30
CA GLU A 147 -6.00 -35.19 -15.62
C GLU A 147 -7.39 -34.53 -15.61
N MET A 148 -8.20 -34.80 -14.58
CA MET A 148 -9.50 -34.16 -14.43
C MET A 148 -9.40 -32.64 -14.34
N PHE A 149 -8.46 -32.13 -13.56
CA PHE A 149 -8.25 -30.69 -13.40
C PHE A 149 -7.79 -30.04 -14.70
N ARG A 150 -6.83 -30.65 -15.42
CA ARG A 150 -6.42 -30.20 -16.76
C ARG A 150 -7.57 -30.19 -17.75
N ALA A 151 -8.34 -31.28 -17.81
CA ALA A 151 -9.50 -31.37 -18.71
C ALA A 151 -10.55 -30.28 -18.40
N TRP A 152 -10.76 -29.99 -17.12
CA TRP A 152 -11.61 -28.88 -16.68
C TRP A 152 -11.07 -27.51 -17.16
N ILE A 153 -9.78 -27.23 -16.97
CA ILE A 153 -9.15 -25.98 -17.47
C ILE A 153 -9.32 -25.86 -18.97
N VAL A 154 -9.03 -26.93 -19.73
CA VAL A 154 -9.14 -26.94 -21.19
C VAL A 154 -10.57 -26.68 -21.65
N ARG A 155 -11.56 -27.24 -20.95
CA ARG A 155 -12.98 -27.04 -21.26
C ARG A 155 -13.46 -25.61 -20.99
N VAL A 156 -13.03 -24.99 -19.89
CA VAL A 156 -13.51 -23.67 -19.46
C VAL A 156 -12.72 -22.53 -20.12
N PHE A 157 -11.40 -22.67 -20.21
CA PHE A 157 -10.49 -21.60 -20.62
C PHE A 157 -9.75 -21.88 -21.93
N GLY A 158 -9.82 -23.11 -22.45
CA GLY A 158 -9.20 -23.51 -23.70
C GLY A 158 -7.84 -24.21 -23.54
N LYS A 159 -7.43 -24.93 -24.60
CA LYS A 159 -6.25 -25.82 -24.60
C LYS A 159 -4.89 -25.12 -24.41
N TYR A 160 -4.83 -23.80 -24.63
CA TYR A 160 -3.60 -23.02 -24.50
C TYR A 160 -3.46 -22.33 -23.14
N MET A 161 -4.47 -22.43 -22.27
CA MET A 161 -4.49 -21.67 -21.01
C MET A 161 -3.30 -22.00 -20.10
N ILE A 162 -3.01 -23.29 -19.89
CA ILE A 162 -1.92 -23.74 -19.01
C ILE A 162 -0.58 -23.21 -19.54
N ARG A 163 -0.27 -23.42 -20.82
CA ARG A 163 0.96 -22.95 -21.44
C ARG A 163 1.09 -21.43 -21.45
N GLY A 164 -0.02 -20.72 -21.68
CA GLY A 164 -0.06 -19.26 -21.60
C GLY A 164 0.24 -18.77 -20.19
N ALA A 165 -0.37 -19.39 -19.17
CA ALA A 165 -0.15 -19.08 -17.77
C ALA A 165 1.29 -19.37 -17.32
N GLU A 166 1.90 -20.46 -17.78
CA GLU A 166 3.33 -20.75 -17.54
C GLU A 166 4.25 -19.67 -18.09
N ILE A 167 4.07 -19.29 -19.36
CA ILE A 167 4.89 -18.27 -20.00
C ILE A 167 4.72 -16.93 -19.29
N PHE A 168 3.47 -16.58 -18.95
CA PHE A 168 3.16 -15.36 -18.21
C PHE A 168 3.79 -15.37 -16.82
N ALA A 169 3.61 -16.44 -16.04
CA ALA A 169 4.17 -16.57 -14.70
C ALA A 169 5.70 -16.52 -14.74
N ALA A 170 6.33 -17.25 -15.65
CA ALA A 170 7.79 -17.23 -15.84
C ALA A 170 8.28 -15.81 -16.21
N PHE A 171 7.61 -15.12 -17.13
CA PHE A 171 7.96 -13.75 -17.50
C PHE A 171 7.83 -12.77 -16.32
N MET A 172 6.73 -12.84 -15.56
CA MET A 172 6.51 -11.96 -14.42
C MET A 172 7.54 -12.21 -13.30
N HIS A 173 7.65 -13.47 -12.88
CA HIS A 173 8.47 -13.87 -11.74
C HIS A 173 9.97 -13.91 -12.02
N LEU A 174 10.41 -14.16 -13.25
CA LEU A 174 11.85 -14.31 -13.56
C LEU A 174 12.45 -13.10 -14.28
N LEU A 175 11.61 -12.20 -14.82
CA LEU A 175 12.10 -11.05 -15.58
C LEU A 175 11.46 -9.74 -15.16
N SER A 176 10.16 -9.57 -15.37
CA SER A 176 9.52 -8.25 -15.23
C SER A 176 9.57 -7.72 -13.80
N GLU A 177 9.12 -8.50 -12.83
CA GLU A 177 9.02 -8.04 -11.44
C GLU A 177 10.40 -7.99 -10.75
N PRO A 178 11.34 -8.95 -10.96
CA PRO A 178 12.70 -8.81 -10.43
C PRO A 178 13.43 -7.59 -10.97
N VAL A 179 13.32 -7.30 -12.27
CA VAL A 179 13.93 -6.09 -12.86
C VAL A 179 13.30 -4.84 -12.26
N TRP A 180 11.98 -4.81 -12.10
CA TRP A 180 11.30 -3.70 -11.45
C TRP A 180 11.76 -3.52 -9.99
N MET A 181 11.88 -4.61 -9.23
CA MET A 181 12.38 -4.58 -7.86
C MET A 181 13.82 -4.05 -7.81
N LEU A 182 14.72 -4.46 -8.72
CA LEU A 182 16.08 -3.92 -8.79
C LEU A 182 16.09 -2.40 -9.02
N VAL A 183 15.19 -1.89 -9.86
CA VAL A 183 15.02 -0.44 -10.06
C VAL A 183 14.59 0.25 -8.76
N LEU A 184 13.62 -0.32 -8.04
CA LEU A 184 13.16 0.21 -6.75
C LEU A 184 14.25 0.18 -5.68
N LEU A 185 14.97 -0.94 -5.55
CA LEU A 185 16.08 -1.09 -4.59
C LEU A 185 17.18 -0.06 -4.84
N ARG A 186 17.53 0.18 -6.11
CA ARG A 186 18.51 1.22 -6.47
C ARG A 186 17.98 2.62 -6.14
N ARG A 187 16.72 2.90 -6.47
CA ARG A 187 16.06 4.18 -6.19
C ARG A 187 16.07 4.49 -4.69
N HIS A 188 15.77 3.49 -3.86
CA HIS A 188 15.68 3.58 -2.41
C HIS A 188 16.97 3.15 -1.69
N GLN A 189 18.11 3.18 -2.38
CA GLN A 189 19.44 2.95 -1.82
C GLN A 189 19.52 1.72 -0.89
N THR A 190 18.80 0.66 -1.23
CA THR A 190 18.68 -0.51 -0.36
C THR A 190 20.00 -1.27 -0.32
N PRO A 191 20.55 -1.56 0.87
CA PRO A 191 21.76 -2.36 1.00
C PRO A 191 21.60 -3.73 0.35
N TRP A 192 22.67 -4.23 -0.27
CA TRP A 192 22.61 -5.52 -0.97
C TRP A 192 22.15 -6.67 -0.07
N SER A 193 22.53 -6.67 1.22
CA SER A 193 22.16 -7.68 2.21
C SER A 193 20.65 -7.85 2.38
N GLU A 194 19.87 -6.79 2.16
CA GLU A 194 18.41 -6.83 2.16
C GLU A 194 17.85 -6.93 0.75
N GLY A 195 18.51 -6.29 -0.22
CA GLY A 195 18.08 -6.27 -1.62
C GLY A 195 17.91 -7.65 -2.24
N TRP A 196 18.82 -8.60 -2.00
CA TRP A 196 18.65 -9.95 -2.55
C TRP A 196 17.43 -10.69 -1.97
N LYS A 197 17.05 -10.41 -0.71
CA LYS A 197 15.84 -10.99 -0.09
C LYS A 197 14.58 -10.49 -0.79
N TRP A 198 14.54 -9.20 -1.12
CA TRP A 198 13.45 -8.59 -1.90
C TRP A 198 13.37 -9.18 -3.31
N VAL A 199 14.50 -9.30 -4.01
CA VAL A 199 14.54 -9.91 -5.35
C VAL A 199 14.03 -11.35 -5.31
N LEU A 200 14.52 -12.18 -4.38
CA LEU A 200 14.03 -13.56 -4.23
C LEU A 200 12.54 -13.62 -3.86
N THR A 201 12.08 -12.73 -2.98
CA THR A 201 10.67 -12.66 -2.60
C THR A 201 9.81 -12.38 -3.82
N VAL A 202 10.21 -11.45 -4.68
CA VAL A 202 9.50 -11.16 -5.93
C VAL A 202 9.60 -12.32 -6.91
N MET A 203 10.73 -13.01 -7.00
CA MET A 203 10.81 -14.20 -7.84
C MET A 203 9.85 -15.32 -7.39
N LEU A 204 9.60 -15.45 -6.09
CA LEU A 204 8.73 -16.50 -5.54
C LEU A 204 7.25 -16.09 -5.47
N LEU A 205 6.98 -14.84 -5.08
CA LEU A 205 5.64 -14.36 -4.72
C LEU A 205 5.16 -13.21 -5.63
N GLY A 206 5.96 -12.84 -6.62
CA GLY A 206 5.65 -11.83 -7.61
C GLY A 206 5.30 -10.48 -7.01
N ALA A 207 4.20 -9.91 -7.51
CA ALA A 207 3.66 -8.62 -7.08
C ALA A 207 3.47 -8.48 -5.56
N ALA A 208 3.30 -9.56 -4.79
CA ALA A 208 3.21 -9.48 -3.33
C ALA A 208 4.50 -8.89 -2.71
N GLY A 209 5.67 -9.27 -3.22
CA GLY A 209 6.94 -8.71 -2.76
C GLY A 209 7.13 -7.24 -3.16
N VAL A 210 6.63 -6.85 -4.34
CA VAL A 210 6.65 -5.45 -4.79
C VAL A 210 5.72 -4.59 -3.94
N SER A 211 4.52 -5.09 -3.64
CA SER A 211 3.55 -4.40 -2.78
C SER A 211 4.12 -4.12 -1.40
N GLU A 212 4.65 -5.15 -0.74
CA GLU A 212 5.22 -5.00 0.61
C GLU A 212 6.41 -4.04 0.64
N PHE A 213 7.24 -4.02 -0.41
CA PHE A 213 8.33 -3.04 -0.51
C PHE A 213 7.79 -1.61 -0.61
N ASN A 214 6.76 -1.38 -1.43
CA ASN A 214 6.13 -0.07 -1.52
C ASN A 214 5.52 0.34 -0.18
N ASP A 215 4.89 -0.58 0.55
CA ASP A 215 4.35 -0.31 1.87
C ASP A 215 5.48 0.09 2.84
N CYS A 216 6.67 -0.52 2.75
CA CYS A 216 7.84 -0.12 3.54
C CYS A 216 8.31 1.30 3.18
N VAL A 217 8.30 1.67 1.90
CA VAL A 217 8.60 3.04 1.44
C VAL A 217 7.63 4.06 2.03
N GLU A 218 6.33 3.76 2.04
CA GLU A 218 5.35 4.67 2.63
C GLU A 218 5.50 4.76 4.16
N TYR A 219 5.83 3.66 4.83
CA TYR A 219 6.12 3.66 6.27
C TYR A 219 7.32 4.53 6.64
N GLU A 220 8.41 4.48 5.87
CA GLU A 220 9.60 5.31 6.14
C GLU A 220 9.32 6.79 5.89
N ARG A 221 8.52 7.11 4.86
CA ARG A 221 8.03 8.49 4.66
C ARG A 221 7.25 8.96 5.88
N LEU A 222 6.51 8.04 6.50
CA LEU A 222 5.63 8.39 7.60
C LEU A 222 6.44 8.69 8.84
N SER A 223 7.36 7.79 9.13
CA SER A 223 8.34 7.93 10.20
C SER A 223 9.13 9.24 10.06
N TYR A 224 9.52 9.62 8.83
CA TYR A 224 10.21 10.87 8.55
C TYR A 224 9.36 12.10 8.91
N ILE A 225 8.06 12.09 8.57
CA ILE A 225 7.15 13.18 8.89
C ILE A 225 6.90 13.27 10.39
N TYR A 226 6.54 12.16 11.01
CA TYR A 226 6.21 12.09 12.43
C TYR A 226 7.39 12.55 13.30
N SER A 227 8.62 12.28 12.88
CA SER A 227 9.83 12.79 13.53
C SER A 227 9.95 14.32 13.58
N GLN A 228 9.22 15.04 12.73
CA GLN A 228 9.18 16.51 12.67
C GLN A 228 7.93 17.11 13.35
N THR A 229 7.05 16.26 13.89
CA THR A 229 5.81 16.68 14.56
C THR A 229 5.89 16.44 16.07
N GLU A 230 4.93 16.99 16.81
CA GLU A 230 4.81 16.82 18.27
C GLU A 230 4.54 15.36 18.70
N VAL A 231 4.09 14.50 17.78
CA VAL A 231 3.86 13.06 18.05
C VAL A 231 5.18 12.32 18.31
N GLY A 232 6.27 12.77 17.71
CA GLY A 232 7.56 12.09 17.77
C GLY A 232 7.65 10.88 16.82
N PRO A 233 8.80 10.19 16.80
CA PRO A 233 9.09 9.13 15.83
C PRO A 233 8.20 7.90 16.05
N LEU A 234 7.71 7.34 14.96
CA LEU A 234 7.03 6.04 14.98
C LEU A 234 7.98 4.93 15.42
N PRO A 235 7.46 3.84 16.03
CA PRO A 235 8.27 2.66 16.31
C PRO A 235 8.86 2.09 15.01
N PRO A 236 9.92 1.28 15.06
CA PRO A 236 10.38 0.56 13.86
C PRO A 236 9.29 -0.38 13.33
N ARG A 237 9.06 -0.42 12.01
CA ARG A 237 8.09 -1.34 11.37
C ARG A 237 8.32 -2.80 11.76
N LEU A 238 9.58 -3.17 11.91
CA LEU A 238 10.00 -4.46 12.43
C LEU A 238 10.69 -4.25 13.76
N GLU A 239 10.15 -4.85 14.81
CA GLU A 239 10.86 -4.97 16.08
C GLU A 239 12.18 -5.68 15.81
N ARG A 240 13.30 -4.95 15.88
CA ARG A 240 14.61 -5.59 15.92
C ARG A 240 14.62 -6.38 17.22
N LYS A 241 14.46 -7.71 17.16
CA LYS A 241 14.82 -8.58 18.27
C LYS A 241 16.25 -8.19 18.65
N ALA A 242 16.40 -7.58 19.83
CA ALA A 242 17.71 -7.17 20.31
C ALA A 242 18.63 -8.38 20.20
N SER A 243 19.68 -8.27 19.37
CA SER A 243 20.68 -9.32 19.28
C SER A 243 21.13 -9.63 20.71
N PRO A 244 21.04 -10.89 21.17
CA PRO A 244 21.49 -11.23 22.51
C PRO A 244 22.92 -10.73 22.62
N LYS A 245 23.19 -9.86 23.60
CA LYS A 245 24.55 -9.40 23.90
C LYS A 245 25.36 -10.67 24.15
N VAL A 246 26.17 -11.05 23.16
CA VAL A 246 27.18 -12.09 23.34
C VAL A 246 28.11 -11.52 24.39
N LYS A 247 27.95 -11.96 25.64
CA LYS A 247 28.97 -11.77 26.66
C LYS A 247 30.20 -12.46 26.10
N ARG A 248 31.21 -11.66 25.75
CA ARG A 248 32.56 -12.18 25.59
C ARG A 248 33.05 -12.41 27.00
N ASP A 249 33.02 -13.66 27.42
CA ASP A 249 33.77 -14.14 28.58
C ASP A 249 35.27 -14.18 28.22
#